data_AF-A0AAU9UDL6-F1
#
_entry.id   AF-A0AAU9UDL6-F1
#
_cell.length_a   1.000
_cell.length_b   1.000
_cell.length_c   1.000
_cell.angle_alpha   90.00
_cell.angle_beta   90.00
_cell.angle_gamma   90.00
#
_symmetry.space_group_name_H-M   'P 1'
#
loop_
_entity.id
_entity.type
_entity.pdbx_description
1 polymer ?
#
loop_
_entity_poly.entity_id
_entity_poly.type
_entity_poly.pdbx_seq_one_letter_code
_entity_poly.pdbx_strand_id
1 'polypeptide(L)'
;MVSTVNQAVNHAAAARSKLYSVFTSKLPLRTKLKVYGAYVLSRLTYAAPAWYALCSASQARRLQVQQNRCLRLIVGAPRYVRNDVLHRDTRTPTVDKYVRKLARAMFARADNGACVHLHGIAPLHARPPEGRPLPRELLLSPQRNPNYDGDDEDDAGESD
;
A
#
# COMPACT_ATOMS: atom_id res chain seq x y z
N MET A 1 -6.77 13.91 -3.46
CA MET A 1 -6.27 12.60 -2.96
C MET A 1 -5.14 12.68 -1.95
N VAL A 2 -4.35 13.76 -1.92
CA VAL A 2 -3.31 13.94 -0.90
C VAL A 2 -3.87 13.82 0.53
N SER A 3 -5.08 14.34 0.77
CA SER A 3 -5.76 14.28 2.08
C SER A 3 -6.09 12.86 2.54
N THR A 4 -6.57 11.98 1.66
CA THR A 4 -6.96 10.59 2.04
C THR A 4 -5.73 9.74 2.37
N VAL A 5 -4.66 9.86 1.59
CA VAL A 5 -3.38 9.20 1.88
C VAL A 5 -2.81 9.70 3.21
N ASN A 6 -2.84 11.03 3.44
CA ASN A 6 -2.40 11.61 4.70
C ASN A 6 -3.19 11.08 5.90
N GLN A 7 -4.51 11.01 5.77
CA GLN A 7 -5.37 10.44 6.81
C GLN A 7 -5.03 8.98 7.09
N ALA A 8 -4.88 8.14 6.05
CA ALA A 8 -4.50 6.74 6.23
C ALA A 8 -3.14 6.57 6.94
N VAL A 9 -2.15 7.37 6.54
CA VAL A 9 -0.83 7.40 7.20
C VAL A 9 -0.95 7.84 8.67
N ASN A 10 -1.71 8.90 8.94
CA ASN A 10 -1.91 9.44 10.29
C ASN A 10 -2.66 8.46 11.19
N HIS A 11 -3.71 7.80 10.69
CA HIS A 11 -4.43 6.76 11.42
C HIS A 11 -3.54 5.56 11.73
N ALA A 12 -2.70 5.13 10.78
CA ALA A 12 -1.73 4.06 11.01
C ALA A 12 -0.63 4.49 12.01
N ALA A 13 -0.19 5.74 11.97
CA ALA A 13 0.77 6.30 12.92
C ALA A 13 0.21 6.37 14.34
N ALA A 14 -1.03 6.84 14.49
CA ALA A 14 -1.73 6.84 15.77
C ALA A 14 -1.94 5.42 16.30
N ALA A 15 -2.30 4.46 15.43
CA ALA A 15 -2.43 3.06 15.79
C ALA A 15 -1.10 2.47 16.31
N ARG A 16 0.01 2.76 15.61
CA ARG A 16 1.36 2.36 16.03
C ARG A 16 1.71 2.93 17.40
N SER A 17 1.44 4.23 17.63
CA SER A 17 1.72 4.87 18.93
C SER A 17 0.92 4.22 20.07
N LYS A 18 -0.36 3.92 19.86
CA LYS A 18 -1.20 3.21 20.84
C LYS A 18 -0.68 1.80 21.14
N LEU A 19 -0.15 1.12 20.13
CA LEU A 19 0.42 -0.23 20.26
C LEU A 19 1.91 -0.26 20.61
N TYR A 20 2.50 0.88 20.97
CA TYR A 20 3.93 0.97 21.23
C TYR A 20 4.38 -0.02 22.32
N SER A 21 3.66 -0.09 23.45
CA SER A 21 3.94 -1.02 24.54
C SER A 21 3.89 -2.49 24.11
N VAL A 22 2.97 -2.85 23.22
CA VAL A 22 2.85 -4.22 22.69
C VAL A 22 4.04 -4.56 21.80
N PHE A 23 4.48 -3.63 20.95
CA PHE A 23 5.60 -3.86 20.05
C PHE A 23 6.95 -3.91 20.77
N THR A 24 7.12 -3.18 21.87
CA THR A 24 8.35 -3.19 22.68
C THR A 24 8.38 -4.28 23.76
N SER A 25 7.24 -4.94 24.03
CA SER A 25 7.16 -6.03 25.01
C SER A 25 8.02 -7.26 24.66
N LYS A 26 8.16 -8.20 25.61
CA LYS A 26 8.87 -9.49 25.41
C LYS A 26 8.05 -10.55 24.63
N LEU A 27 6.97 -10.15 23.96
CA LEU A 27 6.15 -11.07 23.18
C LEU A 27 6.93 -11.69 22.00
N PRO A 28 6.59 -12.92 21.58
CA PRO A 28 7.18 -13.52 20.39
C PRO A 28 6.96 -12.65 19.14
N LEU A 29 7.99 -12.55 18.29
CA LEU A 29 7.98 -11.73 17.07
C LEU A 29 6.78 -12.04 16.17
N ARG A 30 6.45 -13.34 16.00
CA ARG A 30 5.30 -13.78 15.18
C ARG A 30 3.98 -13.18 15.68
N THR A 31 3.78 -13.10 17.00
CA THR A 31 2.56 -12.53 17.60
C THR A 31 2.49 -11.04 17.34
N LYS A 32 3.60 -10.31 17.51
CA LYS A 32 3.68 -8.88 17.20
C LYS A 32 3.36 -8.59 15.73
N LEU A 33 3.89 -9.40 14.81
CA LEU A 33 3.61 -9.27 13.37
C LEU A 33 2.13 -9.53 13.04
N LYS A 34 1.48 -10.51 13.71
CA LYS A 34 0.03 -10.72 13.58
C LYS A 34 -0.77 -9.50 14.04
N VAL A 35 -0.43 -8.93 15.19
CA VAL A 35 -1.08 -7.70 15.71
C VAL A 35 -0.89 -6.53 14.74
N TYR A 36 0.33 -6.38 14.20
CA TYR A 36 0.61 -5.37 13.17
C TYR A 36 -0.27 -5.55 11.93
N GLY A 37 -0.35 -6.76 11.39
CA GLY A 37 -1.19 -7.08 10.23
C GLY A 37 -2.68 -6.82 10.51
N ALA A 38 -3.15 -7.22 11.68
CA ALA A 38 -4.55 -7.12 12.06
C ALA A 38 -5.02 -5.68 12.28
N TYR A 39 -4.17 -4.80 12.82
CA TYR A 39 -4.61 -3.47 13.27
C TYR A 39 -3.94 -2.29 12.55
N VAL A 40 -2.62 -2.32 12.39
CA VAL A 40 -1.88 -1.19 11.81
C VAL A 40 -1.94 -1.26 10.29
N LEU A 41 -1.66 -2.43 9.72
CA LEU A 41 -1.72 -2.64 8.27
C LEU A 41 -3.14 -2.48 7.75
N SER A 42 -4.13 -3.05 8.46
CA SER A 42 -5.55 -2.89 8.09
C SER A 42 -5.98 -1.43 8.00
N ARG A 43 -5.58 -0.57 8.96
CA ARG A 43 -5.85 0.87 8.90
C ARG A 43 -5.13 1.58 7.75
N LEU A 44 -3.90 1.16 7.45
CA LEU A 44 -3.11 1.73 6.35
C LEU A 44 -3.72 1.39 4.98
N THR A 45 -4.26 0.17 4.82
CA THR A 45 -4.64 -0.37 3.51
C THR A 45 -6.13 -0.60 3.30
N TYR A 46 -7.00 -0.24 4.26
CA TYR A 46 -8.43 -0.57 4.25
C TYR A 46 -9.12 -0.28 2.92
N ALA A 47 -9.01 0.97 2.44
CA ALA A 47 -9.63 1.41 1.19
C ALA A 47 -8.65 1.42 0.00
N ALA A 48 -7.42 0.94 0.19
CA ALA A 48 -6.35 1.07 -0.79
C ALA A 48 -6.68 0.49 -2.18
N PRO A 49 -7.38 -0.66 -2.34
CA PRO A 49 -7.76 -1.16 -3.66
C PRO A 49 -8.53 -0.14 -4.52
N ALA A 50 -9.27 0.78 -3.89
CA ALA A 50 -10.08 1.76 -4.59
C ALA A 50 -9.31 3.02 -5.00
N TRP A 51 -8.28 3.46 -4.26
CA TRP A 51 -7.59 4.72 -4.51
C TRP A 51 -6.09 4.59 -4.82
N TYR A 52 -5.47 3.44 -4.57
CA TYR A 52 -4.02 3.29 -4.69
C TYR A 52 -3.51 3.38 -6.13
N ALA A 53 -4.32 3.00 -7.12
CA ALA A 53 -4.00 3.21 -8.54
C ALA A 53 -3.75 4.69 -8.87
N LEU A 54 -4.44 5.58 -8.15
CA LEU A 54 -4.39 7.02 -8.37
C LEU A 54 -3.26 7.70 -7.57
N CYS A 55 -2.50 6.96 -6.76
CA CYS A 55 -1.43 7.53 -5.95
C CYS A 55 -0.18 7.86 -6.77
N SER A 56 0.37 9.04 -6.53
CA SER A 56 1.72 9.39 -7.00
C SER A 56 2.79 8.52 -6.34
N ALA A 57 4.00 8.49 -6.92
CA ALA A 57 5.14 7.75 -6.36
C ALA A 57 5.46 8.22 -4.94
N SER A 58 5.44 9.52 -4.72
CA SER A 58 5.69 10.14 -3.41
C SER A 58 4.65 9.72 -2.36
N GLN A 59 3.37 9.63 -2.72
CA GLN A 59 2.32 9.16 -1.83
C GLN A 59 2.47 7.68 -1.47
N ALA A 60 2.73 6.82 -2.46
CA ALA A 60 2.98 5.40 -2.24
C ALA A 60 4.21 5.18 -1.35
N ARG A 61 5.28 5.96 -1.56
CA ARG A 61 6.50 5.96 -0.73
C ARG A 61 6.19 6.28 0.73
N ARG A 62 5.31 7.25 1.01
CA ARG A 62 4.93 7.60 2.38
C ARG A 62 4.21 6.46 3.12
N LEU A 63 3.34 5.73 2.42
CA LEU A 63 2.72 4.52 2.97
C LEU A 63 3.78 3.45 3.28
N GLN A 64 4.73 3.24 2.36
CA GLN A 64 5.82 2.29 2.54
C GLN A 64 6.72 2.68 3.73
N VAL A 65 7.07 3.96 3.87
CA VAL A 65 7.85 4.48 5.01
C VAL A 65 7.12 4.20 6.32
N GLN A 66 5.81 4.39 6.37
CA GLN A 66 5.01 4.11 7.56
C GLN A 66 5.02 2.62 7.94
N GLN A 67 4.92 1.72 6.95
CA GLN A 67 5.11 0.27 7.16
C GLN A 67 6.52 -0.03 7.69
N ASN A 68 7.57 0.51 7.05
CA ASN A 68 8.96 0.24 7.42
C ASN A 68 9.25 0.71 8.85
N ARG A 69 8.72 1.87 9.26
CA ARG A 69 8.83 2.37 10.64
C ARG A 69 8.19 1.40 11.65
N CYS A 70 7.02 0.84 11.34
CA CYS A 70 6.36 -0.14 12.19
C CYS A 70 7.17 -1.44 12.29
N LEU A 71 7.62 -1.97 11.16
CA LEU A 71 8.40 -3.22 11.12
C LEU A 71 9.73 -3.08 11.88
N ARG A 72 10.42 -1.95 11.75
CA ARG A 72 11.65 -1.69 12.52
C ARG A 72 11.39 -1.65 14.01
N LEU A 73 10.30 -1.01 14.45
CA LEU A 73 9.91 -0.99 15.86
C LEU A 73 9.64 -2.39 16.40
N ILE A 74 8.95 -3.24 15.63
CA ILE A 74 8.60 -4.60 16.02
C ILE A 74 9.83 -5.49 16.16
N VAL A 75 10.76 -5.39 15.22
CA VAL A 75 12.02 -6.18 15.21
C VAL A 75 13.06 -5.59 16.18
N GLY A 76 12.97 -4.30 16.50
CA GLY A 76 14.04 -3.59 17.21
C GLY A 76 15.24 -3.29 16.31
N ALA A 77 15.03 -3.17 14.98
CA ALA A 77 16.11 -3.03 14.01
C ALA A 77 16.62 -1.58 13.94
N PRO A 78 17.96 -1.36 13.94
CA PRO A 78 18.54 -0.02 13.80
C PRO A 78 18.35 0.54 12.38
N ARG A 79 18.53 1.85 12.21
CA ARG A 79 18.21 2.58 10.96
C ARG A 79 19.01 2.10 9.75
N TYR A 80 20.25 1.65 9.93
CA TYR A 80 21.15 1.22 8.86
C TYR A 80 20.78 -0.14 8.24
N VAL A 81 19.91 -0.94 8.88
CA VAL A 81 19.43 -2.20 8.28
C VAL A 81 18.66 -1.88 7.00
N ARG A 82 18.98 -2.54 5.88
CA ARG A 82 18.28 -2.32 4.60
C ARG A 82 16.81 -2.73 4.69
N ASN A 83 15.92 -1.96 4.05
CA ASN A 83 14.47 -2.26 4.06
C ASN A 83 14.18 -3.63 3.42
N ASP A 84 14.92 -4.03 2.39
CA ASP A 84 14.73 -5.33 1.72
C ASP A 84 14.99 -6.51 2.67
N VAL A 85 16.04 -6.40 3.51
CA VAL A 85 16.37 -7.40 4.53
C VAL A 85 15.24 -7.48 5.57
N LEU A 86 14.72 -6.33 6.00
CA LEU A 86 13.60 -6.28 6.95
C LEU A 86 12.36 -7.00 6.40
N HIS A 87 12.01 -6.80 5.13
CA HIS A 87 10.88 -7.46 4.50
C HIS A 87 11.10 -8.96 4.30
N ARG A 88 12.33 -9.36 3.93
CA ARG A 88 12.71 -10.77 3.78
C ARG A 88 12.60 -11.51 5.10
N ASP A 89 13.18 -10.96 6.16
CA ASP A 89 13.29 -11.63 7.46
C ASP A 89 11.94 -11.67 8.19
N THR A 90 11.12 -10.61 8.07
CA THR A 90 9.75 -10.58 8.60
C THR A 90 8.73 -11.29 7.71
N ARG A 91 9.12 -11.72 6.51
CA ARG A 91 8.25 -12.31 5.46
C ARG A 91 7.00 -11.45 5.17
N THR A 92 7.11 -10.13 5.36
CA THR A 92 5.98 -9.21 5.18
C THR A 92 6.08 -8.57 3.80
N PRO A 93 5.02 -8.64 2.96
CA PRO A 93 5.03 -7.98 1.66
C PRO A 93 5.07 -6.45 1.81
N THR A 94 5.63 -5.77 0.81
CA THR A 94 5.54 -4.31 0.68
C THR A 94 4.08 -3.88 0.56
N VAL A 95 3.79 -2.62 0.90
CA VAL A 95 2.43 -2.05 0.78
C VAL A 95 1.89 -2.28 -0.62
N ASP A 96 2.73 -2.02 -1.63
CA ASP A 96 2.39 -2.19 -3.03
C ASP A 96 1.93 -3.61 -3.39
N LYS A 97 2.69 -4.63 -2.98
CA LYS A 97 2.37 -6.04 -3.18
C LYS A 97 1.11 -6.44 -2.42
N TYR A 98 0.96 -5.94 -1.20
CA TYR A 98 -0.18 -6.24 -0.34
C TYR A 98 -1.48 -5.66 -0.89
N VAL A 99 -1.46 -4.39 -1.33
CA VAL A 99 -2.63 -3.72 -1.91
C VAL A 99 -3.03 -4.38 -3.22
N ARG A 100 -2.08 -4.75 -4.09
CA ARG A 100 -2.37 -5.54 -5.29
C ARG A 100 -3.04 -6.88 -4.97
N LYS A 101 -2.53 -7.61 -3.97
CA LYS A 101 -3.15 -8.86 -3.54
C LYS A 101 -4.60 -8.62 -3.08
N LEU A 102 -4.83 -7.56 -2.31
CA LEU A 102 -6.16 -7.19 -1.84
C LEU A 102 -7.09 -6.80 -3.00
N ALA A 103 -6.59 -6.01 -3.95
CA ALA A 103 -7.33 -5.61 -5.14
C ALA A 103 -7.72 -6.82 -6.00
N ARG A 104 -6.79 -7.75 -6.25
CA ARG A 104 -7.11 -9.00 -6.98
C ARG A 104 -8.20 -9.79 -6.30
N ALA A 105 -8.10 -9.97 -4.98
CA ALA A 105 -9.12 -10.69 -4.22
C ALA A 105 -10.48 -9.97 -4.23
N MET A 106 -10.48 -8.64 -4.13
CA MET A 106 -11.70 -7.83 -4.18
C MET A 106 -12.40 -7.95 -5.54
N PHE A 107 -11.67 -7.72 -6.63
CA PHE A 107 -12.25 -7.79 -7.98
C PHE A 107 -12.63 -9.21 -8.37
N ALA A 108 -11.84 -10.23 -8.01
CA ALA A 108 -12.22 -11.63 -8.26
C ALA A 108 -13.49 -12.02 -7.49
N ARG A 109 -13.72 -11.48 -6.28
CA ARG A 109 -14.97 -11.72 -5.55
C ARG A 109 -16.17 -11.01 -6.19
N ALA A 110 -15.96 -9.82 -6.76
CA ALA A 110 -17.00 -9.12 -7.50
C ALA A 110 -17.35 -9.89 -8.79
N ASP A 111 -16.32 -10.31 -9.54
CA ASP A 111 -16.45 -11.04 -10.81
C ASP A 111 -17.05 -12.45 -10.65
N ASN A 112 -16.87 -13.11 -9.49
CA ASN A 112 -17.44 -14.43 -9.22
C ASN A 112 -18.70 -14.40 -8.33
N GLY A 113 -19.24 -13.21 -8.02
CA GLY A 113 -20.39 -13.07 -7.14
C GLY A 113 -21.70 -13.57 -7.78
N ALA A 114 -22.74 -13.81 -6.98
CA ALA A 114 -24.07 -14.14 -7.53
C ALA A 114 -24.70 -12.96 -8.31
N CYS A 115 -24.27 -11.74 -8.01
CA CYS A 115 -24.73 -10.52 -8.66
C CYS A 115 -24.00 -10.28 -9.98
N VAL A 116 -24.62 -10.66 -11.09
CA VAL A 116 -24.06 -10.49 -12.45
C VAL A 116 -23.75 -9.01 -12.77
N HIS A 117 -24.51 -8.06 -12.22
CA HIS A 117 -24.25 -6.63 -12.41
C HIS A 117 -22.94 -6.14 -11.77
N LEU A 118 -22.35 -6.93 -10.85
CA LEU A 118 -21.04 -6.64 -10.28
C LEU A 118 -19.90 -7.26 -11.09
N HIS A 119 -20.21 -8.13 -12.05
CA HIS A 119 -19.21 -8.79 -12.88
C HIS A 119 -18.59 -7.78 -13.82
N GLY A 120 -17.26 -7.70 -13.79
CA GLY A 120 -16.52 -6.76 -14.60
C GLY A 120 -17.03 -5.34 -14.38
N ILE A 121 -17.19 -4.89 -13.13
CA ILE A 121 -17.37 -3.46 -12.87
C ILE A 121 -16.15 -2.69 -13.40
N ALA A 122 -16.39 -1.49 -13.95
CA ALA A 122 -15.43 -0.52 -14.50
C ALA A 122 -15.03 -0.52 -16.00
N PRO A 123 -15.50 -1.39 -16.93
CA PRO A 123 -15.26 -1.22 -18.36
C PRO A 123 -16.16 -0.15 -18.99
N LEU A 124 -17.26 0.23 -18.31
CA LEU A 124 -18.28 1.15 -18.83
C LEU A 124 -18.10 2.62 -18.40
N HIS A 125 -17.12 2.93 -17.55
CA HIS A 125 -16.85 4.33 -17.22
C HIS A 125 -15.96 4.93 -18.30
N ALA A 126 -16.48 5.92 -19.02
CA ALA A 126 -15.65 6.79 -19.84
C ALA A 126 -14.48 7.27 -18.98
N ARG A 127 -13.26 7.13 -19.51
CA ARG A 127 -12.05 7.57 -18.81
C ARG A 127 -12.27 9.01 -18.38
N PRO A 128 -11.97 9.38 -17.12
CA PRO A 128 -12.02 10.77 -16.71
C PRO A 128 -11.22 11.62 -17.71
N PRO A 129 -11.68 12.84 -18.06
CA PRO A 129 -11.01 13.68 -19.04
C PRO A 129 -9.54 13.97 -18.66
N GLU A 130 -9.21 13.85 -17.38
CA GLU A 130 -7.86 13.99 -16.83
C GLU A 130 -6.94 12.76 -17.05
N GLY A 131 -7.39 11.70 -17.74
CA GLY A 131 -6.56 10.53 -18.07
C GLY A 131 -6.17 9.65 -16.87
N ARG A 132 -6.67 9.93 -15.66
CA ARG A 132 -6.32 9.22 -14.42
C ARG A 132 -6.58 7.71 -14.51
N PRO A 133 -5.71 6.87 -13.92
CA PRO A 133 -5.83 5.41 -14.00
C PRO A 133 -7.02 4.91 -13.17
N LEU A 134 -7.72 3.90 -13.68
CA LEU A 134 -8.81 3.26 -12.94
C LEU A 134 -8.27 2.31 -11.85
N PRO A 135 -9.03 2.07 -10.77
CA PRO A 135 -8.62 1.15 -9.70
C PRO A 135 -8.23 -0.26 -10.18
N ARG A 136 -8.88 -0.75 -11.25
CA ARG A 136 -8.61 -2.08 -11.84
C ARG A 136 -7.28 -2.12 -12.61
N GLU A 137 -6.79 -0.99 -13.11
CA GLU A 137 -5.51 -0.89 -13.84
C GLU A 137 -4.30 -1.14 -12.91
N LEU A 138 -4.49 -1.08 -11.59
CA LEU A 138 -3.49 -1.53 -10.62
C LEU A 138 -3.08 -3.00 -10.83
N LEU A 139 -3.97 -3.81 -11.43
CA LEU A 139 -3.70 -5.21 -11.71
C LEU A 139 -2.86 -5.43 -12.97
N LEU A 140 -2.94 -4.48 -13.91
CA LEU A 140 -2.27 -4.52 -15.21
C LEU A 140 -0.87 -3.88 -15.14
N SER A 141 -0.71 -2.88 -14.27
CA SER A 141 0.56 -2.16 -14.12
C SER A 141 1.65 -2.98 -13.43
N PRO A 142 2.93 -2.84 -13.88
CA PRO A 142 4.06 -3.49 -13.23
C PRO A 142 4.22 -3.02 -11.78
N GLN A 143 4.91 -3.84 -10.96
CA GLN A 143 5.16 -3.50 -9.55
C GLN A 143 5.99 -2.24 -9.43
N ARG A 144 5.54 -1.29 -8.61
CA ARG A 144 6.28 -0.06 -8.37
C ARG A 144 7.50 -0.40 -7.53
N ASN A 145 8.70 -0.21 -8.08
CA ASN A 145 9.92 -0.48 -7.34
C ASN A 145 10.07 0.55 -6.20
N PRO A 146 10.13 0.14 -4.92
CA PRO A 146 10.23 1.06 -3.79
C PRO A 146 11.55 1.86 -3.76
N ASN A 147 12.55 1.46 -4.54
CA ASN A 147 13.86 2.12 -4.65
C ASN A 147 14.03 2.93 -5.95
N TYR A 148 12.99 3.09 -6.78
CA TYR A 148 13.05 3.94 -7.97
C TYR A 148 12.75 5.39 -7.56
N ASP A 149 13.75 6.26 -7.66
CA ASP A 149 13.62 7.71 -7.63
C ASP A 149 13.27 8.15 -9.06
N GLY A 150 11.97 8.19 -9.36
CA GLY A 150 11.49 8.73 -10.64
C GLY A 150 11.44 10.24 -10.53
N ASP A 151 12.57 10.88 -10.81
CA ASP A 151 12.66 12.28 -11.26
C ASP A 151 12.58 12.28 -12.80
N ASP A 152 11.50 11.70 -13.36
CA ASP A 152 11.19 11.82 -14.79
C ASP A 152 9.84 12.55 -14.92
N GLU A 153 9.84 13.82 -14.54
CA GLU A 153 9.01 14.84 -15.17
C GLU A 153 9.94 15.60 -16.14
N ASP A 154 9.44 15.81 -17.36
CA ASP A 154 10.03 16.54 -18.49
C ASP A 154 10.88 15.74 -19.49
N ASP A 155 10.19 15.01 -20.37
CA ASP A 155 10.53 15.06 -21.80
C ASP A 155 9.24 15.30 -22.60
N ALA A 156 8.73 16.53 -22.47
CA ALA A 156 7.89 17.09 -23.52
C ALA A 156 8.83 17.31 -24.72
N GLY A 157 8.80 16.36 -25.64
CA GLY A 157 9.49 16.45 -26.92
C GLY A 157 9.01 17.69 -27.68
N GLU A 158 9.75 18.78 -27.53
CA GLU A 158 9.88 19.83 -28.52
C GLU A 158 10.81 19.28 -29.61
N SER A 159 10.27 18.96 -30.79
CA SER A 159 11.04 18.79 -32.03
C SER A 159 10.12 18.94 -33.25
N ASP A 160 10.24 20.10 -33.89
CA ASP A 160 9.87 20.55 -35.25
C ASP A 160 8.42 20.43 -35.77
#